data_AF-A0A3B9JZ16-F1
#
_entry.id   AF-A0A3B9JZ16-F1
#
_cell.length_a   1.000
_cell.length_b   1.000
_cell.length_c   1.000
_cell.angle_alpha   90.00
_cell.angle_beta   90.00
_cell.angle_gamma   90.00
#
_symmetry.space_group_name_H-M   'P 1'
#
loop_
_entity.id
_entity.type
_entity.pdbx_description
1 polymer ?
#
loop_
_entity_poly.entity_id
_entity_poly.type
_entity_poly.pdbx_seq_one_letter_code
_entity_poly.pdbx_strand_id
1 'polypeptide(L)'
;GWATLCRIISKAQERKSGKKDVSIKIGDLAGFFKEETFCTILIGLESSLADAALTSRVTARELATMWREYFPAPAALAIEVVNHMTEPGKLGSAQHAKAMLDLAKTVGIPPVITNAVRYIEPDGALTADVLDSARYLEPLGLFTPQPNA
;
A
#
# COMPACT_ATOMS: atom_id res chain seq x y z
N GLY A 1 17.69 9.59 4.22
CA GLY A 1 16.49 9.12 3.50
C GLY A 1 16.86 8.31 2.29
N TRP A 2 17.37 8.96 1.24
CA TRP A 2 17.71 8.32 -0.04
C TRP A 2 18.63 7.09 0.07
N ALA A 3 19.76 7.20 0.77
CA ALA A 3 20.68 6.08 0.95
C ALA A 3 20.02 4.87 1.65
N THR A 4 19.13 5.12 2.62
CA THR A 4 18.34 4.08 3.29
C THR A 4 17.40 3.39 2.31
N LEU A 5 16.68 4.15 1.48
CA LEU A 5 15.81 3.62 0.44
C LEU A 5 16.57 2.72 -0.55
N CYS A 6 17.75 3.16 -1.01
CA CYS A 6 18.61 2.34 -1.88
C CYS A 6 18.96 1.00 -1.21
N ARG A 7 19.35 1.02 0.08
CA ARG A 7 19.67 -0.23 0.83
C ARG A 7 18.46 -1.13 1.00
N ILE A 8 17.27 -0.59 1.25
CA ILE A 8 16.01 -1.35 1.33
C ILE A 8 15.74 -2.06 -0.01
N ILE A 9 15.87 -1.35 -1.13
CA ILE A 9 15.67 -1.91 -2.46
C ILE A 9 16.70 -3.01 -2.74
N SER A 10 17.99 -2.76 -2.48
CA SER A 10 19.03 -3.77 -2.61
C SER A 10 18.72 -5.01 -1.77
N LYS A 11 18.28 -4.83 -0.52
CA LYS A 11 17.93 -5.94 0.37
C LYS A 11 16.73 -6.75 -0.14
N ALA A 12 15.74 -6.10 -0.74
CA ALA A 12 14.58 -6.76 -1.34
C ALA A 12 14.96 -7.61 -2.58
N GLN A 13 16.03 -7.24 -3.28
CA GLN A 13 16.57 -7.95 -4.45
C GLN A 13 17.44 -9.16 -4.07
N GLU A 14 18.00 -9.22 -2.86
CA GLU A 14 18.90 -10.30 -2.40
C GLU A 14 18.21 -11.69 -2.26
N ARG A 15 16.89 -11.81 -2.48
CA ARG A 15 16.20 -13.11 -2.35
C ARG A 15 16.68 -14.11 -3.41
N LYS A 16 16.80 -15.37 -2.97
CA LYS A 16 17.31 -16.50 -3.77
C LYS A 16 16.56 -16.67 -5.10
N SER A 17 17.36 -16.92 -6.15
CA SER A 17 16.97 -17.45 -7.46
C SER A 17 15.76 -18.40 -7.37
N GLY A 18 14.66 -18.06 -8.06
CA GLY A 18 13.49 -18.92 -8.22
C GLY A 18 12.15 -18.34 -7.78
N LYS A 19 12.13 -17.22 -7.01
CA LYS A 19 10.90 -16.44 -6.77
C LYS A 19 10.86 -15.25 -7.72
N LYS A 20 9.75 -15.08 -8.44
CA LYS A 20 9.59 -14.00 -9.44
C LYS A 20 9.54 -12.59 -8.83
N ASP A 21 9.09 -12.46 -7.57
CA ASP A 21 8.73 -11.14 -7.03
C ASP A 21 9.72 -10.61 -5.98
N VAL A 22 10.22 -9.41 -6.25
CA VAL A 22 11.05 -8.59 -5.35
C VAL A 22 10.28 -8.33 -4.05
N SER A 23 10.84 -8.73 -2.91
CA SER A 23 10.12 -8.65 -1.63
C SER A 23 11.05 -8.63 -0.42
N ILE A 24 10.70 -7.82 0.58
CA ILE A 24 11.40 -7.72 1.86
C ILE A 24 10.50 -8.22 3.00
N LYS A 25 11.08 -8.93 3.98
CA LYS A 25 10.32 -9.31 5.19
C LYS A 25 10.18 -8.10 6.09
N ILE A 26 9.06 -7.97 6.80
CA ILE A 26 8.81 -6.84 7.70
C ILE A 26 9.88 -6.66 8.77
N GLY A 27 10.42 -7.76 9.33
CA GLY A 27 11.52 -7.68 10.31
C GLY A 27 12.83 -7.18 9.71
N ASP A 28 13.14 -7.55 8.46
CA ASP A 28 14.31 -7.03 7.74
C ASP A 28 14.12 -5.54 7.41
N LEU A 29 12.90 -5.15 7.01
CA LEU A 29 12.54 -3.75 6.76
C LEU A 29 12.63 -2.92 8.04
N ALA A 30 12.09 -3.40 9.16
CA ALA A 30 12.15 -2.76 10.46
C ALA A 30 13.58 -2.53 10.94
N GLY A 31 14.53 -3.39 10.55
CA GLY A 31 15.96 -3.20 10.80
C GLY A 31 16.51 -1.86 10.31
N PHE A 32 15.94 -1.29 9.26
CA PHE A 32 16.36 0.01 8.70
C PHE A 32 15.77 1.23 9.43
N PHE A 33 14.87 1.04 10.40
CA PHE A 33 14.14 2.10 11.09
C PHE A 33 14.48 2.22 12.59
N LYS A 34 15.50 1.51 13.07
CA LYS A 34 15.83 1.39 14.51
C LYS A 34 16.61 2.57 15.11
N GLU A 35 17.48 3.22 14.35
CA GLU A 35 18.40 4.25 14.87
C GLU A 35 17.91 5.67 14.54
N GLU A 36 17.59 5.95 13.28
CA GLU A 36 17.03 7.23 12.83
C GLU A 36 15.99 7.01 11.72
N THR A 37 14.82 7.64 11.83
CA THR A 37 13.75 7.55 10.84
C THR A 37 13.92 8.62 9.76
N PHE A 38 14.54 8.22 8.65
CA PHE A 38 14.66 9.09 7.48
C PHE A 38 13.67 8.81 6.36
N CYS A 39 12.74 7.88 6.60
CA CYS A 39 11.72 7.44 5.68
C CYS A 39 10.42 7.23 6.46
N THR A 40 9.28 7.42 5.79
CA THR A 40 7.95 7.08 6.29
C THR A 40 7.33 6.05 5.37
N ILE A 41 6.78 4.98 5.95
CA ILE A 41 6.03 3.96 5.21
C ILE A 41 4.57 4.40 5.16
N LEU A 42 4.03 4.51 3.94
CA LEU A 42 2.60 4.66 3.72
C LEU A 42 1.98 3.28 3.54
N ILE A 43 1.11 2.89 4.46
CA ILE A 43 0.35 1.63 4.35
C ILE A 43 -0.82 1.89 3.41
N GLY A 44 -0.63 1.49 2.14
CA GLY A 44 -1.42 1.94 1.00
C GLY A 44 -2.61 1.09 0.59
N LEU A 45 -3.26 1.51 -0.50
CA LEU A 45 -4.45 0.86 -1.10
C LEU A 45 -4.21 -0.61 -1.47
N GLU A 46 -3.00 -0.98 -1.87
CA GLU A 46 -2.61 -2.35 -2.26
C GLU A 46 -2.16 -3.22 -1.06
N SER A 47 -2.30 -2.73 0.17
CA SER A 47 -1.90 -3.47 1.36
C SER A 47 -2.99 -4.42 1.84
N SER A 48 -2.58 -5.52 2.47
CA SER A 48 -3.53 -6.43 3.14
C SER A 48 -4.35 -5.76 4.25
N LEU A 49 -3.85 -4.64 4.79
CA LEU A 49 -4.58 -3.81 5.75
C LEU A 49 -5.74 -3.08 5.07
N ALA A 50 -5.57 -2.61 3.83
CA ALA A 50 -6.63 -1.98 3.04
C ALA A 50 -7.76 -2.98 2.72
N ASP A 51 -7.43 -4.22 2.37
CA ASP A 51 -8.42 -5.30 2.18
C ASP A 51 -9.15 -5.64 3.49
N ALA A 52 -8.39 -5.76 4.58
CA ALA A 52 -8.94 -6.07 5.90
C ALA A 52 -9.89 -4.97 6.39
N ALA A 53 -9.65 -3.71 6.05
CA ALA A 53 -10.51 -2.60 6.45
C ALA A 53 -11.95 -2.73 5.93
N LEU A 54 -12.16 -3.42 4.81
CA LEU A 54 -13.50 -3.73 4.26
C LEU A 54 -14.10 -5.01 4.82
N THR A 55 -13.27 -6.02 5.08
CA THR A 55 -13.74 -7.39 5.37
C THR A 55 -13.83 -7.69 6.86
N SER A 56 -12.91 -7.16 7.68
CA SER A 56 -12.83 -7.44 9.13
C SER A 56 -12.12 -6.33 9.88
N ARG A 57 -12.88 -5.56 10.67
CA ARG A 57 -12.31 -4.51 11.56
C ARG A 57 -11.30 -5.07 12.57
N VAL A 58 -11.50 -6.30 13.02
CA VAL A 58 -10.60 -6.96 13.98
C VAL A 58 -9.26 -7.22 13.33
N THR A 59 -9.26 -7.85 12.15
CA THR A 59 -8.04 -8.17 11.39
C THR A 59 -7.32 -6.90 10.96
N ALA A 60 -8.04 -5.87 10.51
CA ALA A 60 -7.45 -4.59 10.14
C ALA A 60 -6.71 -3.93 11.32
N ARG A 61 -7.31 -3.98 12.52
CA ARG A 61 -6.69 -3.48 13.74
C ARG A 61 -5.47 -4.30 14.14
N GLU A 62 -5.53 -5.64 14.06
CA GLU A 62 -4.40 -6.52 14.36
C GLU A 62 -3.22 -6.24 13.43
N LEU A 63 -3.47 -6.11 12.12
CA LEU A 63 -2.45 -5.75 11.14
C LEU A 63 -1.85 -4.38 11.44
N ALA A 64 -2.68 -3.37 11.71
CA ALA A 64 -2.24 -2.02 12.02
C ALA A 64 -1.37 -1.96 13.30
N THR A 65 -1.77 -2.69 14.34
CA THR A 65 -1.00 -2.82 15.58
C THR A 65 0.33 -3.52 15.33
N MET A 66 0.33 -4.62 14.57
CA MET A 66 1.55 -5.33 14.19
C MET A 66 2.53 -4.40 13.46
N TRP A 67 2.07 -3.62 12.48
CA TRP A 67 2.89 -2.60 11.83
C TRP A 67 3.48 -1.61 12.85
N ARG A 68 2.65 -1.06 13.75
CA ARG A 68 3.10 -0.11 14.78
C ARG A 68 4.16 -0.70 15.71
N GLU A 69 4.07 -1.99 16.05
CA GLU A 69 5.05 -2.68 16.89
C GLU A 69 6.40 -2.85 16.19
N TYR A 70 6.40 -3.14 14.88
CA TYR A 70 7.64 -3.23 14.10
C TYR A 70 8.31 -1.87 13.87
N PHE A 71 7.53 -0.79 13.82
CA PHE A 71 8.01 0.56 13.52
C PHE A 71 7.58 1.56 14.62
N PRO A 72 8.12 1.44 15.85
CA PRO A 72 7.69 2.25 16.99
C PRO A 72 8.16 3.71 16.93
N ALA A 73 9.14 4.01 16.07
CA ALA A 73 9.72 5.34 15.97
C ALA A 73 8.69 6.37 15.43
N PRO A 74 8.69 7.61 15.95
CA PRO A 74 7.80 8.66 15.46
C PRO A 74 7.95 8.88 13.94
N ALA A 75 6.83 9.15 13.27
CA ALA A 75 6.77 9.38 11.83
C ALA A 75 7.30 8.23 10.94
N ALA A 76 7.55 7.04 11.48
CA ALA A 76 7.94 5.87 10.68
C ALA A 76 6.79 5.32 9.83
N LEU A 77 5.55 5.49 10.29
CA LEU A 77 4.33 4.99 9.64
C LEU A 77 3.31 6.10 9.42
N ALA A 78 2.57 5.96 8.33
CA ALA A 78 1.28 6.61 8.11
C ALA A 78 0.34 5.63 7.38
N ILE A 79 -0.97 5.76 7.63
CA ILE A 79 -2.00 5.03 6.88
C ILE A 79 -2.43 5.91 5.71
N GLU A 80 -2.32 5.37 4.50
CA GLU A 80 -2.78 6.06 3.30
C GLU A 80 -4.32 5.99 3.22
N VAL A 81 -4.95 7.12 2.93
CA VAL A 81 -6.40 7.21 2.70
C VAL A 81 -6.61 7.62 1.25
N VAL A 82 -7.17 6.71 0.45
CA VAL A 82 -7.41 6.89 -0.98
C VAL A 82 -8.90 6.79 -1.27
N ASN A 83 -9.41 7.67 -2.13
CA ASN A 83 -10.78 7.62 -2.64
C ASN A 83 -10.77 7.85 -4.15
N HIS A 84 -10.96 6.77 -4.91
CA HIS A 84 -11.11 6.75 -6.36
C HIS A 84 -12.56 6.77 -6.81
N MET A 85 -13.51 6.99 -5.89
CA MET A 85 -14.95 7.02 -6.16
C MET A 85 -15.49 5.69 -6.73
N THR A 86 -14.87 4.56 -6.38
CA THR A 86 -15.37 3.24 -6.74
C THR A 86 -16.67 2.91 -6.00
N GLU A 87 -17.35 1.85 -6.45
CA GLU A 87 -18.60 1.39 -5.86
C GLU A 87 -18.49 1.14 -4.34
N PRO A 88 -19.55 1.43 -3.55
CA PRO A 88 -19.55 1.15 -2.12
C PRO A 88 -19.16 -0.30 -1.80
N GLY A 89 -18.27 -0.47 -0.83
CA GLY A 89 -17.75 -1.79 -0.43
C GLY A 89 -16.59 -2.30 -1.27
N LYS A 90 -16.11 -1.54 -2.27
CA LYS A 90 -14.86 -1.80 -2.99
C LYS A 90 -13.69 -0.98 -2.44
N LEU A 91 -12.47 -1.42 -2.73
CA LEU A 91 -11.25 -0.65 -2.47
C LEU A 91 -11.32 0.71 -3.19
N GLY A 92 -10.87 1.77 -2.52
CA GLY A 92 -10.90 3.12 -3.07
C GLY A 92 -12.28 3.78 -3.05
N SER A 93 -13.31 3.17 -2.46
CA SER A 93 -14.63 3.79 -2.31
C SER A 93 -14.65 4.78 -1.13
N ALA A 94 -15.65 5.65 -1.07
CA ALA A 94 -15.83 6.55 0.08
C ALA A 94 -16.00 5.78 1.42
N GLN A 95 -16.65 4.61 1.38
CA GLN A 95 -16.78 3.72 2.53
C GLN A 95 -15.43 3.15 2.95
N HIS A 96 -14.60 2.72 1.99
CA HIS A 96 -13.25 2.24 2.24
C HIS A 96 -12.34 3.32 2.83
N ALA A 97 -12.33 4.50 2.22
CA ALA A 97 -11.55 5.65 2.70
C ALA A 97 -11.91 6.03 4.13
N LYS A 98 -13.21 6.04 4.47
CA LYS A 98 -13.68 6.26 5.84
C LYS A 98 -13.17 5.18 6.80
N ALA A 99 -13.26 3.90 6.41
CA ALA A 99 -12.77 2.80 7.24
C ALA A 99 -11.26 2.90 7.53
N MET A 100 -10.46 3.26 6.52
CA MET A 100 -9.02 3.50 6.66
C MET A 100 -8.71 4.68 7.59
N LEU A 101 -9.43 5.79 7.44
CA LEU A 101 -9.30 6.96 8.31
C LEU A 101 -9.67 6.66 9.77
N ASP A 102 -10.78 5.95 9.99
CA ASP A 102 -11.24 5.57 11.32
C ASP A 102 -10.27 4.58 11.99
N LEU A 103 -9.71 3.64 11.22
CA LEU A 103 -8.67 2.73 11.67
C LEU A 103 -7.42 3.49 12.11
N ALA A 104 -6.92 4.42 11.28
CA ALA A 104 -5.76 5.26 11.57
C ALA A 104 -5.90 6.01 12.90
N LYS A 105 -7.06 6.65 13.11
CA LYS A 105 -7.41 7.31 14.37
C LYS A 105 -7.43 6.33 15.55
N THR A 106 -8.02 5.15 15.36
CA THR A 106 -8.15 4.13 16.42
C THR A 106 -6.80 3.61 16.89
N VAL A 107 -5.86 3.36 15.97
CA VAL A 107 -4.54 2.81 16.30
C VAL A 107 -3.48 3.88 16.57
N GLY A 108 -3.81 5.15 16.37
CA GLY A 108 -2.90 6.29 16.58
C GLY A 108 -1.78 6.38 15.53
N ILE A 109 -2.02 5.88 14.30
CA ILE A 109 -1.12 6.05 13.17
C ILE A 109 -1.63 7.25 12.34
N PRO A 110 -0.79 8.23 11.99
CA PRO A 110 -1.23 9.38 11.21
C PRO A 110 -1.87 8.98 9.87
N PRO A 111 -3.06 9.50 9.52
CA PRO A 111 -3.63 9.34 8.18
C PRO A 111 -3.03 10.34 7.21
N VAL A 112 -2.76 9.93 5.97
CA VAL A 112 -2.31 10.79 4.86
C VAL A 112 -3.22 10.55 3.66
N ILE A 113 -3.79 11.63 3.12
CA ILE A 113 -4.63 11.54 1.91
C ILE A 113 -3.73 11.59 0.69
N THR A 114 -3.90 10.62 -0.22
CA THR A 114 -3.21 10.58 -1.51
C THR A 114 -4.20 10.15 -2.60
N ASN A 115 -3.74 10.15 -3.86
CA ASN A 115 -4.54 9.69 -4.99
C ASN A 115 -4.04 8.36 -5.60
N ALA A 116 -2.98 7.76 -5.07
CA ALA A 116 -2.34 6.56 -5.66
C ALA A 116 -2.18 6.65 -7.20
N VAL A 117 -1.60 7.75 -7.68
CA VAL A 117 -1.59 8.14 -9.10
C VAL A 117 -0.82 7.12 -9.95
N ARG A 118 -1.44 6.65 -11.04
CA ARG A 118 -0.81 5.76 -12.05
C ARG A 118 -0.64 6.40 -13.43
N TYR A 119 -1.34 7.49 -13.71
CA TYR A 119 -1.36 8.18 -15.00
C TYR A 119 -1.55 9.69 -14.78
N ILE A 120 -1.12 10.49 -15.75
CA ILE A 120 -1.13 11.96 -15.67
C ILE A 120 -2.54 12.51 -15.84
N GLU A 121 -3.27 12.00 -16.84
CA GLU A 121 -4.60 12.45 -17.24
C GLU A 121 -5.60 11.30 -17.12
N PRO A 122 -6.90 11.58 -16.85
CA PRO A 122 -7.91 10.52 -16.66
C PRO A 122 -8.05 9.54 -17.83
N ASP A 123 -7.86 9.99 -19.06
CA ASP A 123 -7.88 9.18 -20.30
C ASP A 123 -6.72 8.17 -20.37
N GLY A 124 -5.66 8.39 -19.60
CA GLY A 124 -4.56 7.46 -19.41
C GLY A 124 -4.96 6.14 -18.76
N ALA A 125 -6.18 6.04 -18.19
CA ALA A 125 -6.71 4.81 -17.59
C ALA A 125 -6.75 3.63 -18.57
N LEU A 126 -7.24 3.84 -19.80
CA LEU A 126 -7.28 2.80 -20.84
C LEU A 126 -5.87 2.35 -21.24
N THR A 127 -4.92 3.27 -21.29
CA THR A 127 -3.51 2.94 -21.58
C THR A 127 -2.91 2.13 -20.44
N ALA A 128 -3.21 2.47 -19.20
CA ALA A 128 -2.76 1.72 -18.02
C ALA A 128 -3.31 0.29 -18.02
N ASP A 129 -4.57 0.10 -18.41
CA ASP A 129 -5.16 -1.25 -18.55
C ASP A 129 -4.45 -2.08 -19.63
N VAL A 130 -4.11 -1.49 -20.78
CA VAL A 130 -3.32 -2.18 -21.81
C VAL A 130 -1.93 -2.57 -21.29
N LEU A 131 -1.29 -1.70 -20.50
CA LEU A 131 0.01 -1.99 -19.89
C LEU A 131 -0.10 -3.11 -18.83
N ASP A 132 -1.18 -3.15 -18.06
CA ASP A 132 -1.43 -4.23 -17.09
C ASP A 132 -1.69 -5.56 -17.81
N SER A 133 -2.51 -5.57 -18.87
CA SER A 133 -2.70 -6.72 -19.78
C SER A 133 -1.36 -7.29 -20.27
N ALA A 134 -0.48 -6.42 -20.77
CA ALA A 134 0.83 -6.82 -21.27
C ALA A 134 1.74 -7.36 -20.15
N ARG A 135 1.68 -6.77 -18.94
CA ARG A 135 2.46 -7.21 -17.78
C ARG A 135 2.04 -8.58 -17.28
N TYR A 136 0.73 -8.84 -17.21
CA TYR A 136 0.18 -10.11 -16.72
C TYR A 136 0.10 -11.19 -17.80
N LEU A 137 0.30 -10.83 -19.08
CA LEU A 137 0.06 -11.71 -20.24
C LEU A 137 -1.39 -12.21 -20.29
N GLU A 138 -2.32 -11.33 -19.94
CA GLU A 138 -3.75 -11.62 -19.88
C GLU A 138 -4.56 -10.74 -20.86
N PRO A 139 -5.61 -11.28 -21.49
CA PRO A 139 -6.58 -10.48 -22.23
C PRO A 139 -7.18 -9.33 -21.41
N LEU A 140 -7.54 -8.25 -22.09
CA LEU A 140 -8.30 -7.15 -21.49
C LEU A 140 -9.60 -7.69 -20.86
N GLY A 141 -9.92 -7.20 -19.66
CA GLY A 141 -11.14 -7.55 -18.94
C GLY A 141 -11.06 -8.80 -18.06
N LEU A 142 -9.91 -9.47 -17.96
CA LEU A 142 -9.69 -10.55 -16.98
C LEU A 142 -9.09 -10.07 -15.63
N PHE A 143 -8.68 -8.81 -15.55
CA PHE A 143 -8.21 -8.14 -14.33
C PHE A 143 -9.17 -7.01 -13.95
N THR A 144 -9.02 -6.47 -12.74
CA THR A 144 -9.80 -5.32 -12.30
C THR A 144 -9.33 -4.08 -13.07
N PRO A 145 -10.18 -3.44 -13.90
CA PRO A 145 -9.78 -2.27 -14.70
C PRO A 145 -9.45 -1.08 -13.79
N GLN A 146 -8.76 -0.07 -14.33
CA GLN A 146 -8.55 1.16 -13.57
C GLN A 146 -9.91 1.75 -13.13
N PRO A 147 -9.99 2.38 -11.95
CA PRO A 147 -11.25 2.88 -11.39
C PRO A 147 -12.06 3.84 -12.28
N ASN A 148 -11.40 4.51 -13.23
CA ASN A 148 -11.97 5.48 -14.15
C ASN A 148 -11.75 5.13 -15.63
N ALA A 149 -11.42 3.87 -15.94
CA ALA A 149 -11.33 3.37 -17.31
C ALA A 149 -12.71 3.23 -17.97
#